data_AF-A0A227J191-F1
#
_entry.id   AF-A0A227J191-F1
#
_cell.length_a   1.000
_cell.length_b   1.000
_cell.length_c   1.000
_cell.angle_alpha   90.00
_cell.angle_beta   90.00
_cell.angle_gamma   90.00
#
_symmetry.space_group_name_H-M   'P 1'
#
loop_
_entity.id
_entity.type
_entity.pdbx_description
1 polymer ?
#
loop_
_entity_poly.entity_id
_entity_poly.type
_entity_poly.pdbx_seq_one_letter_code
_entity_poly.pdbx_strand_id
1 'polypeptide(L)'
;INQKWVQEIQTFIVKFMKNGRFKHKVSKEKRTSGGKKVADGFVVEAAASKEDYLQGNLQTMKLYSADTRIADQVVKKNSVDVMVSDLPYGVQHGSKNA
;
A
#
# COMPACT_ATOMS: atom_id res chain seq x y z
N ILE A 1 8.01 -4.12 4.52
CA ILE A 1 7.91 -4.72 3.17
C ILE A 1 8.90 -4.03 2.24
N ASN A 2 9.56 -4.73 1.31
CA ASN A 2 10.53 -4.12 0.38
C ASN A 2 9.90 -3.83 -1.00
N GLN A 3 10.63 -3.11 -1.86
CA GLN A 3 10.12 -2.68 -3.18
C GLN A 3 9.76 -3.84 -4.10
N LYS A 4 10.52 -4.94 -4.09
CA LYS A 4 10.23 -6.14 -4.90
C LYS A 4 8.83 -6.69 -4.57
N TRP A 5 8.54 -6.83 -3.28
CA TRP A 5 7.27 -7.38 -2.81
C TRP A 5 6.10 -6.44 -3.13
N VAL A 6 6.32 -5.12 -3.05
CA VAL A 6 5.31 -4.13 -3.49
C VAL A 6 4.97 -4.30 -4.97
N GLN A 7 5.97 -4.52 -5.85
CA GLN A 7 5.74 -4.75 -7.27
C GLN A 7 5.01 -6.06 -7.55
N GLU A 8 5.36 -7.14 -6.85
CA GLU A 8 4.69 -8.44 -6.96
C GLU A 8 3.22 -8.34 -6.53
N ILE A 9 2.93 -7.67 -5.41
CA ILE A 9 1.56 -7.42 -4.94
C ILE A 9 0.79 -6.56 -5.95
N GLN A 10 1.41 -5.50 -6.50
CA GLN A 10 0.77 -4.69 -7.53
C GLN A 10 0.36 -5.55 -8.74
N THR A 11 1.26 -6.42 -9.19
CA THR A 11 1.03 -7.30 -10.34
C THR A 11 -0.12 -8.27 -10.06
N PHE A 12 -0.13 -8.88 -8.88
CA PHE A 12 -1.20 -9.76 -8.44
C PHE A 12 -2.55 -9.03 -8.40
N ILE A 13 -2.62 -7.86 -7.76
CA ILE A 13 -3.86 -7.10 -7.61
C ILE A 13 -4.40 -6.65 -8.97
N VAL A 14 -3.55 -6.15 -9.87
CA VAL A 14 -3.99 -5.78 -11.24
C VAL A 14 -4.55 -6.99 -11.99
N LYS A 15 -3.88 -8.14 -11.88
CA LYS A 15 -4.36 -9.37 -12.52
C LYS A 15 -5.71 -9.82 -11.95
N PHE A 16 -5.85 -9.79 -10.62
CA PHE A 16 -7.10 -10.09 -9.93
C PHE A 16 -8.24 -9.17 -10.42
N MET A 17 -8.00 -7.86 -10.46
CA MET A 17 -9.01 -6.88 -10.91
C MET A 17 -9.41 -7.08 -12.38
N LYS A 18 -8.45 -7.37 -13.26
CA LYS A 18 -8.71 -7.69 -14.67
C LYS A 18 -9.56 -8.95 -14.82
N ASN A 19 -9.21 -10.02 -14.10
CA ASN A 19 -9.94 -11.29 -14.16
C ASN A 19 -11.38 -11.13 -13.67
N GLY A 20 -11.58 -10.37 -12.59
CA GLY A 20 -12.91 -10.05 -12.07
C GLY A 20 -13.65 -8.95 -12.84
N ARG A 21 -13.07 -8.40 -13.92
CA ARG A 21 -13.64 -7.32 -14.75
C ARG A 21 -14.02 -6.05 -13.96
N PHE A 22 -13.36 -5.81 -12.84
CA PHE A 22 -13.52 -4.60 -12.03
C PHE A 22 -13.01 -3.37 -12.80
N LYS A 23 -13.72 -2.24 -12.69
CA LYS A 23 -13.16 -0.97 -13.17
C LYS A 23 -12.09 -0.52 -12.19
N HIS A 24 -10.88 -0.28 -12.69
CA HIS A 24 -9.77 0.08 -11.84
C HIS A 24 -8.74 0.96 -12.55
N LYS A 25 -8.01 1.74 -11.75
CA LYS A 25 -6.86 2.53 -12.15
C LYS A 25 -5.73 2.31 -11.16
N VAL A 26 -4.51 2.23 -11.67
CA VAL A 26 -3.30 2.13 -10.85
C VAL A 26 -2.40 3.33 -11.11
N SER A 27 -1.91 3.95 -10.04
CA SER A 27 -0.96 5.06 -10.10
C SER A 27 0.23 4.81 -9.17
N LYS A 28 1.38 5.38 -9.52
CA LYS A 28 2.56 5.39 -8.63
C LYS A 28 2.34 6.46 -7.56
N GLU A 29 2.79 6.18 -6.35
CA GLU A 29 2.70 7.09 -5.21
C GLU A 29 4.03 7.16 -4.49
N LYS A 30 4.34 8.33 -3.94
CA LYS A 30 5.54 8.56 -3.13
C LYS A 30 5.17 9.35 -1.88
N ARG A 31 5.85 9.07 -0.77
CA ARG A 31 5.76 9.86 0.46
C ARG A 31 7.07 10.56 0.72
N THR A 32 6.97 11.83 1.08
CA THR A 32 8.08 12.70 1.44
C THR A 32 7.79 13.31 2.80
N SER A 33 8.77 13.27 3.69
CA SER A 33 8.72 13.91 5.01
C SER A 33 10.06 14.60 5.27
N GLY A 34 10.04 15.82 5.79
CA GLY A 34 11.27 16.61 6.01
C GLY A 34 12.12 16.81 4.75
N GLY A 35 11.48 16.97 3.57
CA GLY A 35 12.16 17.15 2.29
C GLY A 35 12.84 15.89 1.72
N LYS A 36 12.73 14.75 2.40
CA LYS A 36 13.31 13.47 1.97
C LYS A 36 12.22 12.47 1.64
N LYS A 37 12.44 11.66 0.61
CA LYS A 37 11.55 10.55 0.26
C LYS A 37 11.63 9.48 1.35
N VAL A 38 10.49 9.14 1.95
CA VAL A 38 10.38 8.14 3.03
C VAL A 38 9.69 6.85 2.60
N ALA A 39 8.89 6.88 1.52
CA ALA A 39 8.31 5.68 0.94
C ALA A 39 8.02 5.83 -0.56
N ASP A 40 8.07 4.70 -1.27
CA ASP A 40 7.48 4.52 -2.61
C ASP A 40 6.34 3.52 -2.51
N GLY A 41 5.37 3.60 -3.41
CA GLY A 41 4.20 2.73 -3.40
C GLY A 41 3.35 2.86 -4.65
N PHE A 42 2.16 2.28 -4.56
CA PHE A 42 1.12 2.45 -5.57
C PHE A 42 -0.25 2.63 -4.92
N VAL A 43 -1.15 3.21 -5.70
CA VAL A 43 -2.57 3.32 -5.37
C VAL A 43 -3.37 2.53 -6.38
N VAL A 44 -4.39 1.83 -5.92
CA VAL A 44 -5.44 1.24 -6.75
C VAL A 44 -6.74 1.91 -6.38
N GLU A 45 -7.40 2.50 -7.36
CA GLU A 45 -8.76 3.00 -7.26
C GLU A 45 -9.64 2.04 -8.05
N ALA A 46 -10.68 1.48 -7.44
CA ALA A 46 -11.51 0.47 -8.09
C ALA A 46 -12.99 0.58 -7.73
N ALA A 47 -13.85 0.06 -8.61
CA ALA A 47 -15.28 -0.10 -8.39
C ALA A 47 -15.79 -1.41 -9.00
N ALA A 48 -16.86 -1.95 -8.42
CA ALA A 48 -17.50 -3.20 -8.85
C ALA A 48 -18.24 -3.05 -10.17
N SER A 49 -18.90 -1.91 -10.38
CA SER A 49 -19.66 -1.61 -11.60
C SER A 49 -19.04 -0.45 -12.38
N LYS A 50 -19.48 -0.29 -13.64
CA LYS A 50 -19.08 0.86 -14.45
C LYS A 50 -19.76 2.13 -13.95
N GLU A 51 -21.00 2.00 -13.49
CA GLU A 51 -21.85 3.05 -12.98
C GLU A 51 -21.23 3.68 -11.74
N ASP A 52 -20.83 2.85 -10.75
CA ASP A 52 -20.12 3.30 -9.54
C ASP A 52 -18.80 4.01 -9.90
N TYR A 53 -18.07 3.48 -10.87
CA TYR A 53 -16.82 4.08 -11.31
C TYR A 53 -17.03 5.48 -11.92
N LEU A 54 -18.08 5.65 -12.73
CA LEU A 54 -18.42 6.93 -13.35
C LEU A 54 -18.97 7.94 -12.33
N GLN A 55 -19.65 7.46 -11.29
CA GLN A 55 -20.14 8.29 -10.19
C GLN A 55 -19.04 8.65 -9.17
N GLY A 56 -17.86 8.06 -9.27
CA GLY A 56 -16.76 8.28 -8.33
C GLY A 56 -16.91 7.52 -7.01
N ASN A 57 -17.81 6.53 -6.95
CA ASN A 57 -17.98 5.62 -5.81
C ASN A 57 -16.84 4.58 -5.80
N LEU A 58 -15.61 5.07 -5.57
CA LEU A 58 -14.38 4.29 -5.67
C LEU A 58 -13.90 3.81 -4.30
N GLN A 59 -13.39 2.58 -4.26
CA GLN A 59 -12.56 2.10 -3.16
C GLN A 59 -11.10 2.33 -3.48
N THR A 60 -10.35 2.86 -2.52
CA THR A 60 -8.93 3.17 -2.68
C THR A 60 -8.08 2.29 -1.78
N MET A 61 -7.11 1.59 -2.38
CA MET A 61 -6.08 0.85 -1.66
C MET A 61 -4.71 1.48 -1.93
N LYS A 62 -3.93 1.70 -0.87
CA LYS A 62 -2.55 2.21 -0.98
C LYS A 62 -1.59 1.21 -0.34
N LEU A 63 -0.51 0.89 -1.03
CA LEU A 63 0.56 0.05 -0.48
C LEU A 63 1.90 0.77 -0.62
N TYR A 64 2.64 0.82 0.49
CA TYR A 64 3.93 1.49 0.58
C TYR A 64 5.04 0.51 0.97
N SER A 65 6.18 0.62 0.30
CA SER A 65 7.45 0.07 0.77
C SER A 65 8.02 1.00 1.83
N ALA A 66 7.65 0.77 3.09
CA ALA A 66 8.10 1.56 4.23
C ALA A 66 8.42 0.68 5.45
N ASP A 67 9.22 1.24 6.36
CA ASP A 67 9.39 0.75 7.72
C ASP A 67 8.18 1.20 8.55
N THR A 68 7.53 0.27 9.26
CA THR A 68 6.33 0.59 10.05
C THR A 68 6.63 1.51 11.23
N ARG A 69 7.90 1.62 11.67
CA ARG A 69 8.32 2.56 12.73
C ARG A 69 8.19 4.03 12.34
N ILE A 70 8.05 4.34 11.05
CA ILE A 70 7.83 5.70 10.53
C ILE A 70 6.43 5.87 9.95
N ALA A 71 5.45 5.07 10.40
CA ALA A 71 4.10 5.08 9.84
C ALA A 71 3.45 6.48 9.90
N ASP A 72 3.73 7.26 10.95
CA ASP A 72 3.29 8.64 11.13
C ASP A 72 3.76 9.61 10.01
N GLN A 73 4.83 9.25 9.29
CA GLN A 73 5.35 10.00 8.14
C GLN A 73 4.80 9.49 6.80
N VAL A 74 4.12 8.33 6.80
CA VAL A 74 3.62 7.65 5.60
C VAL A 74 2.11 7.80 5.47
N VAL A 75 1.38 7.70 6.59
CA VAL A 75 -0.08 7.89 6.66
C VAL A 75 -0.42 9.28 7.19
N LYS A 76 -1.56 9.82 6.78
CA LYS A 76 -2.01 11.14 7.24
C LYS A 76 -2.39 11.04 8.73
N LYS A 77 -2.03 12.08 9.50
CA LYS A 77 -2.47 12.21 10.90
C LYS A 77 -4.00 12.17 10.99
N ASN A 78 -4.53 11.45 11.99
CA ASN A 78 -5.96 11.30 12.25
C ASN A 78 -6.76 10.76 11.04
N SER A 79 -6.18 9.83 10.27
CA SER A 79 -6.84 9.21 9.10
C SER A 79 -6.96 7.69 9.20
N VAL A 80 -6.80 7.12 10.39
CA VAL A 80 -6.83 5.67 10.62
C VAL A 80 -7.81 5.41 11.75
N ASP A 81 -8.91 4.74 11.42
CA ASP A 81 -9.93 4.35 12.39
C ASP A 81 -9.60 2.99 13.05
N VAL A 82 -8.99 2.08 12.28
CA VAL A 82 -8.63 0.73 12.72
C VAL A 82 -7.22 0.38 12.25
N MET A 83 -6.41 -0.16 13.15
CA MET A 83 -5.09 -0.72 12.84
C MET A 83 -5.13 -2.23 13.03
N VAL A 84 -4.78 -2.97 11.99
CA VAL A 84 -4.66 -4.43 12.01
C VAL A 84 -3.21 -4.80 11.76
N SER A 85 -2.67 -5.72 12.56
CA SER A 85 -1.29 -6.18 12.40
C SER A 85 -1.16 -7.64 12.78
N ASP A 86 -0.40 -8.37 11.97
CA ASP A 86 0.17 -9.67 12.30
C ASP A 86 1.70 -9.48 12.34
N LEU A 87 2.23 -9.38 13.55
CA LEU A 87 3.64 -9.05 13.74
C LEU A 87 4.51 -10.29 13.50
N PRO A 88 5.70 -10.14 12.90
CA PRO A 88 6.59 -11.27 12.69
C PRO A 88 6.98 -11.88 14.04
N TYR A 89 6.58 -13.13 14.27
CA TYR A 89 6.98 -13.88 15.45
C TYR A 89 8.36 -14.50 15.21
N GLY A 90 9.30 -14.26 16.13
CA GLY A 90 10.62 -14.90 16.09
C GLY A 90 11.65 -14.22 15.19
N VAL A 91 11.78 -12.88 15.27
CA VAL A 91 12.97 -12.22 14.72
C VAL A 91 14.17 -12.69 15.53
N GLN A 92 14.98 -13.60 14.96
CA GLN A 92 16.26 -13.96 15.53
C GLN A 92 17.05 -12.66 15.67
N HIS A 93 17.32 -12.27 16.92
CA HIS A 93 18.28 -11.21 17.21
C HIS A 93 19.63 -11.75 16.78
N GLY A 94 19.95 -11.63 15.48
CA GLY A 94 21.31 -11.83 15.01
C GLY A 94 22.15 -10.82 15.77
N SER A 95 23.02 -11.31 16.66
CA SER A 95 24.10 -10.52 17.21
C SER A 95 24.92 -9.99 16.04
N LYS A 96 24.66 -8.75 15.64
CA LYS A 96 25.60 -7.99 14.81
C LYS A 96 26.79 -7.68 15.71
N ASN A 97 27.68 -8.67 15.85
CA ASN A 97 29.04 -8.67 16.41
C ASN A 97 29.30 -10.04 17.09
N ALA A 98 29.58 -11.06 16.29
CA ALA A 98 30.36 -12.23 16.71
C ALA A 98 31.61 -12.27 15.82
#